data_AF-A0AAE9AFT0-F1
#
_entry.id   AF-A0AAE9AFT0-F1
#
_cell.length_a   1.000
_cell.length_b   1.000
_cell.length_c   1.000
_cell.angle_alpha   90.00
_cell.angle_beta   90.00
_cell.angle_gamma   90.00
#
_symmetry.space_group_name_H-M   'P 1'
#
loop_
_entity.id
_entity.type
_entity.pdbx_description
1 polymer ?
#
loop_
_entity_poly.entity_id
_entity_poly.type
_entity_poly.pdbx_seq_one_letter_code
_entity_poly.pdbx_strand_id
1 'polypeptide(L)'
;MYFSSLFILLFTLSTTTAFSQVRILCSQNGTVAEPVAQNSSTVYFPPFWTENMTAPYYKANQKCSSKILIPNGKYVLFTMKANIDVDSRLKITDVNGKAEL
;
A
#
# COMPACT_ATOMS: atom_id res chain seq x y z
N MET A 1 -45.64 -14.79 -47.66
CA MET A 1 -45.10 -13.61 -46.96
C MET A 1 -44.05 -14.12 -45.98
N TYR A 2 -42.77 -13.92 -46.28
CA TYR A 2 -41.64 -14.38 -45.47
C TYR A 2 -41.45 -13.44 -44.28
N PHE A 3 -41.77 -13.90 -43.07
CA PHE A 3 -41.34 -13.28 -41.82
C PHE A 3 -40.28 -14.17 -41.16
N SER A 4 -39.06 -14.12 -41.68
CA SER A 4 -37.87 -14.68 -41.05
C SER A 4 -36.68 -14.02 -41.77
N SER A 5 -35.68 -13.42 -41.18
CA SER A 5 -35.18 -13.43 -39.81
C SER A 5 -34.37 -12.15 -39.68
N LEU A 6 -34.64 -11.34 -38.67
CA LEU A 6 -33.74 -10.23 -38.32
C LEU A 6 -33.52 -10.27 -36.81
N PHE A 7 -32.78 -11.28 -36.35
CA PHE A 7 -32.17 -11.26 -35.02
C PHE A 7 -30.72 -10.83 -35.19
N ILE A 8 -30.51 -9.51 -35.13
CA ILE A 8 -29.18 -8.91 -35.04
C ILE A 8 -28.70 -9.14 -33.61
N LEU A 9 -27.89 -10.17 -33.41
CA LEU A 9 -27.21 -10.46 -32.14
C LEU A 9 -26.01 -9.51 -32.01
N LEU A 10 -26.24 -8.32 -31.45
CA LEU A 10 -25.19 -7.42 -30.99
C LEU A 10 -24.60 -7.97 -29.69
N PHE A 11 -23.56 -8.79 -29.82
CA PHE A 11 -22.74 -9.23 -28.69
C PHE A 11 -21.71 -8.15 -28.38
N THR A 12 -22.09 -7.16 -27.56
CA THR A 12 -21.13 -6.18 -27.05
C THR A 12 -20.19 -6.88 -26.08
N LEU A 13 -18.97 -7.15 -26.54
CA LEU A 13 -17.88 -7.71 -25.74
C LEU A 13 -17.43 -6.66 -24.72
N SER A 14 -18.10 -6.57 -23.57
CA SER A 14 -17.65 -5.75 -22.46
C SER A 14 -16.43 -6.42 -21.84
N THR A 15 -15.23 -5.97 -22.22
CA THR A 15 -14.00 -6.33 -21.55
C THR A 15 -14.01 -5.69 -20.16
N THR A 16 -14.47 -6.44 -19.15
CA THR A 16 -14.25 -6.07 -17.76
C THR A 16 -12.75 -6.18 -17.51
N THR A 17 -12.04 -5.06 -17.53
CA THR A 17 -10.66 -4.99 -17.03
C THR A 17 -10.73 -5.22 -15.52
N ALA A 18 -10.58 -6.48 -15.10
CA ALA A 18 -10.35 -6.79 -13.70
C ALA A 18 -9.04 -6.11 -13.30
N PHE A 19 -9.14 -4.97 -12.61
CA PHE A 19 -7.99 -4.34 -11.98
C PHE A 19 -7.41 -5.34 -10.98
N SER A 20 -6.33 -6.01 -11.36
CA SER A 20 -5.59 -6.86 -10.44
C SER A 20 -5.03 -5.98 -9.32
N GLN A 21 -5.48 -6.22 -8.09
CA GLN A 21 -4.96 -5.52 -6.93
C GLN A 21 -3.45 -5.81 -6.81
N VAL A 22 -2.63 -4.75 -6.83
CA VAL A 22 -1.18 -4.89 -6.65
C VAL A 22 -0.90 -5.43 -5.26
N ARG A 23 -0.32 -6.64 -5.20
CA ARG A 23 0.06 -7.31 -3.94
C ARG A 23 1.56 -7.23 -3.71
N ILE A 24 1.97 -6.52 -2.67
CA ILE A 24 3.37 -6.28 -2.37
C ILE A 24 3.90 -7.24 -1.30
N LEU A 25 5.19 -7.55 -1.41
CA LEU A 25 5.98 -8.09 -0.31
C LEU A 25 6.49 -6.89 0.52
N CYS A 26 6.44 -6.96 1.84
CA CYS A 26 7.17 -5.99 2.64
C CYS A 26 8.68 -6.19 2.49
N SER A 27 9.42 -5.08 2.45
CA SER A 27 10.88 -5.12 2.57
C SER A 27 11.21 -5.56 3.99
N GLN A 28 11.71 -6.78 4.16
CA GLN A 28 12.09 -7.26 5.48
C GLN A 28 13.29 -6.44 5.97
N ASN A 29 13.16 -5.83 7.14
CA ASN A 29 14.23 -5.09 7.83
C ASN A 29 14.71 -3.82 7.11
N GLY A 30 13.79 -3.12 6.41
CA GLY A 30 14.10 -1.82 5.85
C GLY A 30 14.33 -0.77 6.95
N THR A 31 15.50 -0.13 6.94
CA THR A 31 15.74 1.09 7.72
C THR A 31 15.42 2.28 6.83
N VAL A 32 14.41 3.05 7.19
CA VAL A 32 14.16 4.36 6.63
C VAL A 32 15.00 5.35 7.43
N ALA A 33 16.18 5.67 6.92
CA ALA A 33 16.94 6.81 7.39
C ALA A 33 16.40 8.07 6.70
N GLU A 34 16.46 9.21 7.40
CA GLU A 34 16.22 10.52 6.78
C GLU A 34 17.02 10.61 5.46
N PRO A 35 16.44 11.12 4.36
CA PRO A 35 17.22 11.39 3.18
C PRO A 35 18.37 12.32 3.59
N VAL A 36 19.61 11.93 3.30
CA VAL A 36 20.84 12.71 3.57
C VAL A 36 20.84 14.08 2.84
N ALA A 37 19.79 14.37 2.07
CA ALA A 37 19.59 15.66 1.43
C ALA A 37 18.79 16.59 2.35
N GLN A 38 19.33 17.78 2.57
CA GLN A 38 18.77 18.93 3.31
C GLN A 38 17.40 19.45 2.81
N ASN A 39 16.68 18.68 2.00
CA ASN A 39 15.37 18.99 1.43
C ASN A 39 14.41 17.87 1.83
N SER A 40 13.41 18.23 2.64
CA SER A 40 12.36 17.40 3.23
C SER A 40 11.57 16.58 2.20
N SER A 41 12.13 15.52 1.64
CA SER A 41 11.38 14.61 0.76
C SER A 41 10.62 13.60 1.61
N THR A 42 9.29 13.64 1.50
CA THR A 42 8.42 12.59 2.04
C THR A 42 8.87 11.23 1.51
N VAL A 43 9.11 10.29 2.41
CA VAL A 43 9.44 8.91 2.04
C VAL A 43 8.15 8.11 1.96
N TYR A 44 7.84 7.58 0.78
CA TYR A 44 6.69 6.71 0.57
C TYR A 44 7.10 5.24 0.57
N PHE A 45 6.25 4.39 1.16
CA PHE A 45 6.36 2.95 1.06
C PHE A 45 5.02 2.32 0.65
N PRO A 46 5.01 1.42 -0.36
CA PRO A 46 6.12 1.15 -1.28
C PRO A 46 6.46 2.39 -2.14
N PRO A 47 7.65 2.46 -2.76
CA PRO A 47 8.12 3.69 -3.43
C PRO A 47 7.23 4.21 -4.57
N PHE A 48 6.36 3.35 -5.13
CA PHE A 48 5.43 3.71 -6.19
C PHE A 48 4.08 4.22 -5.67
N TRP A 49 3.79 4.10 -4.38
CA TRP A 49 2.53 4.52 -3.79
C TRP A 49 2.63 5.94 -3.23
N THR A 50 1.54 6.70 -3.31
CA THR A 50 1.39 8.02 -2.66
C THR A 50 0.01 8.11 -2.00
N GLU A 51 -0.22 9.09 -1.14
CA GLU A 51 -1.46 9.31 -0.40
C GLU A 51 -2.71 9.46 -1.28
N ASN A 52 -2.51 9.90 -2.53
CA ASN A 52 -3.57 10.09 -3.53
C ASN A 52 -3.97 8.79 -4.24
N MET A 53 -3.25 7.69 -4.00
CA MET A 53 -3.50 6.38 -4.61
C MET A 53 -4.20 5.44 -3.63
N THR A 54 -4.98 4.50 -4.15
CA THR A 54 -5.45 3.36 -3.37
C THR A 54 -4.24 2.59 -2.82
N ALA A 55 -4.25 2.33 -1.51
CA ALA A 55 -3.17 1.60 -0.87
C ALA A 55 -3.05 0.19 -1.46
N PRO A 56 -1.84 -0.28 -1.79
CA PRO A 56 -1.63 -1.64 -2.25
C PRO A 56 -1.92 -2.63 -1.12
N TYR A 57 -2.18 -3.88 -1.49
CA TYR A 57 -2.42 -4.95 -0.53
C TYR A 57 -1.10 -5.65 -0.20
N TYR A 58 -0.88 -6.05 1.05
CA TYR A 58 0.20 -6.99 1.35
C TYR A 58 -0.16 -8.40 0.88
N LYS A 59 0.86 -9.21 0.60
CA LYS A 59 0.67 -10.67 0.51
C LYS A 59 0.37 -11.23 1.90
N ALA A 60 -0.41 -12.30 1.96
CA ALA A 60 -0.76 -12.95 3.23
C ALA A 60 0.48 -13.57 3.92
N ASN A 61 0.37 -13.81 5.23
CA ASN A 61 1.36 -14.53 6.04
C ASN A 61 2.76 -13.88 6.10
N GLN A 62 2.82 -12.55 6.12
CA GLN A 62 4.08 -11.81 6.27
C GLN A 62 4.23 -11.20 7.65
N LYS A 63 5.46 -11.26 8.18
CA LYS A 63 5.89 -10.46 9.33
C LYS A 63 6.76 -9.34 8.82
N CYS A 64 6.23 -8.12 8.90
CA CYS A 64 6.87 -6.93 8.36
C CYS A 64 7.42 -6.08 9.50
N SER A 65 8.64 -5.58 9.36
CA SER A 65 9.27 -4.68 10.31
C SER A 65 10.07 -3.64 9.55
N SER A 66 9.87 -2.38 9.91
CA SER A 66 10.60 -1.25 9.38
C SER A 66 11.04 -0.37 10.54
N LYS A 67 12.27 0.14 10.46
CA LYS A 67 12.84 1.04 11.47
C LYS A 67 12.94 2.43 10.87
N ILE A 68 12.44 3.43 11.59
CA ILE A 68 12.57 4.84 11.21
C ILE A 68 13.63 5.44 12.12
N LEU A 69 14.72 5.95 11.54
CA LEU A 69 15.76 6.65 12.30
C LEU A 69 15.43 8.14 12.36
N ILE A 70 15.22 8.64 13.58
CA ILE A 70 14.94 10.05 13.85
C ILE A 70 16.20 10.65 14.49
N PRO A 71 16.85 11.65 13.88
CA PRO A 71 18.00 12.30 14.50
C PRO A 71 17.65 12.97 15.82
N ASN A 72 18.67 13.16 16.66
CA ASN A 72 18.49 13.81 17.95
C ASN A 72 17.96 15.25 17.78
N GLY A 73 16.97 15.62 18.61
CA GLY A 73 16.30 16.93 18.55
C GLY A 73 15.35 17.12 17.37
N LYS A 74 15.02 16.06 16.61
CA LYS A 74 14.06 16.09 15.51
C LYS A 74 12.81 15.28 15.85
N TYR A 75 11.73 15.56 15.12
CA TYR A 75 10.51 14.76 15.12
C TYR A 75 10.17 14.39 13.67
N VAL A 76 9.37 13.34 13.50
CA VAL A 76 8.83 12.94 12.20
C VAL A 76 7.32 12.98 12.25
N LEU A 77 6.71 13.38 11.13
CA LEU A 77 5.29 13.16 10.92
C LEU A 77 5.13 11.80 10.25
N PHE A 78 4.49 10.86 10.93
CA PHE A 78 4.20 9.53 10.40
C PHE A 78 2.71 9.43 10.05
N THR A 79 2.41 9.18 8.77
CA THR A 79 1.05 8.96 8.28
C THR A 79 0.94 7.56 7.72
N MET A 80 -0.08 6.81 8.14
CA MET A 80 -0.31 5.45 7.67
C MET A 80 -1.77 5.24 7.30
N LYS A 81 -1.99 4.67 6.11
CA LYS A 81 -3.29 4.20 5.64
C LYS A 81 -3.26 2.69 5.60
N ALA A 82 -3.90 2.05 6.57
CA ALA A 82 -3.92 0.60 6.71
C ALA A 82 -5.34 0.08 6.87
N ASN A 83 -5.62 -1.06 6.22
CA ASN A 83 -6.73 -1.93 6.58
C ASN A 83 -6.12 -3.19 7.20
N ILE A 84 -6.17 -3.26 8.52
CA ILE A 84 -5.73 -4.43 9.29
C ILE A 84 -6.95 -5.32 9.49
N ASP A 85 -7.09 -6.32 8.63
CA ASP A 85 -8.13 -7.33 8.75
C ASP A 85 -8.06 -8.03 10.13
N VAL A 86 -9.06 -8.82 10.50
CA VAL A 86 -9.24 -9.40 11.85
C VAL A 86 -8.03 -10.21 12.35
N ASP A 87 -7.29 -10.83 11.44
CA ASP A 87 -6.15 -11.70 11.75
C ASP A 87 -4.78 -11.00 11.66
N SER A 88 -4.78 -9.67 11.45
CA SER A 88 -3.55 -8.88 11.31
C SER A 88 -3.30 -8.00 12.52
N ARG A 89 -2.03 -7.69 12.78
CA ARG A 89 -1.61 -6.79 13.86
C ARG A 89 -0.65 -5.75 13.33
N LEU A 90 -0.90 -4.50 13.72
CA LEU A 90 0.06 -3.41 13.59
C LEU A 90 0.59 -3.05 14.97
N LYS A 91 1.89 -2.83 15.07
CA LYS A 91 2.53 -2.35 16.29
C LYS A 91 3.56 -1.29 15.92
N ILE A 92 3.51 -0.15 16.60
CA ILE A 92 4.53 0.90 16.50
C ILE A 92 5.21 1.00 17.86
N THR A 93 6.53 0.94 17.88
CA THR A 93 7.30 1.04 19.12
C THR A 93 8.40 2.07 19.02
N ASP A 94 8.71 2.70 20.15
CA ASP A 94 9.94 3.45 20.32
C ASP A 94 11.17 2.51 20.42
N VAL A 95 12.36 3.11 20.58
CA VAL A 95 13.62 2.37 20.72
C VAL A 95 13.69 1.52 22.00
N ASN A 96 12.88 1.85 23.02
CA ASN A 96 12.78 1.12 24.28
C ASN A 96 11.76 -0.02 24.23
N GLY A 97 11.07 -0.21 23.09
CA GLY A 97 10.05 -1.23 22.91
C GLY A 97 8.69 -0.85 23.48
N LYS A 98 8.50 0.40 23.94
CA LYS A 98 7.21 0.92 24.37
C LYS A 98 6.29 1.05 23.16
N ALA A 99 5.07 0.54 23.25
CA ALA A 99 4.08 0.67 22.20
C ALA A 99 3.50 2.09 22.19
N GLU A 100 3.49 2.73 21.02
CA GLU A 100 2.89 4.05 20.77
C GLU A 100 1.49 3.93 20.16
N LEU A 101 1.16 2.75 19.62
CA LEU A 101 -0.14 2.31 19.12
C LEU A 101 -0.37 0.84 19.50
#